data_AF-A0A914WWR4-F1
#
_entry.id   AF-A0A914WWR4-F1
#
_cell.length_a   1.000
_cell.length_b   1.000
_cell.length_c   1.000
_cell.angle_alpha   90.00
_cell.angle_beta   90.00
_cell.angle_gamma   90.00
#
_symmetry.space_group_name_H-M   'P 1'
#
loop_
_entity.id
_entity.type
_entity.pdbx_description
1 polymer ?
#
loop_
_entity_poly.entity_id
_entity_poly.type
_entity_poly.pdbx_seq_one_letter_code
_entity_poly.pdbx_strand_id
1 'polypeptide(L)'
;TAFAAISLSVDQCGTNRCRGHGPFICSVSNTCLEKAVYPNRQQQLGQRYVGRWQLIQQENYVQFLQAEGVNPISVLLADQLRPQIVITNYGGNWKFVTEVVGTTTLTYDFYLDGDYIENTVDGRSLHYAFTMSRDGRLIQYRTKIDPNDRDSTFERYITGDKMICICETGGVIGKRIFQKIG
;
A
#
# COMPACT_ATOMS: atom_id res chain seq x y z
N THR A 1 -23.86 5.01 2.01
CA THR A 1 -24.80 5.28 3.14
C THR A 1 -23.98 5.81 4.30
N ALA A 2 -24.40 6.89 4.92
CA ALA A 2 -23.61 7.73 5.83
C ALA A 2 -23.05 6.98 7.07
N PHE A 3 -21.86 7.38 7.52
CA PHE A 3 -21.31 7.02 8.83
C PHE A 3 -22.18 7.65 9.92
N ALA A 4 -22.68 6.84 10.86
CA ALA A 4 -23.37 7.32 12.05
C ALA A 4 -22.41 7.21 13.24
N ALA A 5 -21.94 8.35 13.76
CA ALA A 5 -21.31 8.39 15.07
C ALA A 5 -22.41 8.25 16.13
N ILE A 6 -22.43 7.13 16.85
CA ILE A 6 -23.33 6.97 17.99
C ILE A 6 -22.63 7.61 19.20
N SER A 7 -23.10 8.79 19.60
CA SER A 7 -22.71 9.37 20.89
C SER A 7 -23.33 8.53 22.00
N LEU A 8 -22.53 7.68 22.65
CA LEU A 8 -22.95 7.02 23.87
C LEU A 8 -22.75 7.98 25.05
N SER A 9 -23.73 8.00 25.95
CA SER A 9 -23.66 8.81 27.16
C SER A 9 -22.52 8.35 28.07
N VAL A 10 -21.98 9.31 28.82
CA VAL A 10 -20.79 9.21 29.69
C VAL A 10 -20.87 8.06 30.73
N ASP A 11 -22.07 7.55 31.01
CA ASP A 11 -22.33 6.57 32.07
C ASP A 11 -21.93 5.12 31.73
N GLN A 12 -21.46 4.81 30.51
CA GLN A 12 -21.05 3.44 30.14
C GLN A 12 -19.56 3.15 30.36
N CYS A 13 -18.77 4.12 30.83
CA CYS A 13 -17.32 3.96 31.03
C CYS A 13 -16.93 3.69 32.50
N GLY A 14 -17.77 2.98 33.25
CA GLY A 14 -17.44 2.47 34.58
C GLY A 14 -17.05 1.00 34.51
N THR A 15 -15.77 0.66 34.69
CA THR A 15 -15.18 -0.69 34.81
C THR A 15 -14.61 -1.36 33.55
N ASN A 16 -13.63 -0.74 32.86
CA ASN A 16 -12.65 -1.41 31.96
C ASN A 16 -13.18 -2.43 30.92
N ARG A 17 -14.47 -2.44 30.62
CA ARG A 17 -15.14 -3.31 29.65
C ARG A 17 -16.35 -2.56 29.11
N CYS A 18 -16.31 -2.15 27.83
CA CYS A 18 -17.51 -1.70 27.12
C CYS A 18 -18.45 -2.94 27.05
N ARG A 19 -19.56 -2.96 27.81
CA ARG A 19 -20.49 -4.11 27.83
C ARG A 19 -21.32 -4.12 26.55
N GLY A 20 -21.41 -5.26 25.86
CA GLY A 20 -22.52 -5.54 24.94
C GLY A 20 -22.17 -6.08 23.56
N HIS A 21 -21.02 -5.75 22.96
CA HIS A 21 -20.65 -6.29 21.64
C HIS A 21 -19.13 -6.35 21.48
N GLY A 22 -18.56 -7.55 21.33
CA GLY A 22 -17.19 -7.71 20.82
C GLY A 22 -16.05 -7.10 21.66
N PRO A 23 -14.79 -7.21 21.18
CA PRO A 23 -13.61 -6.98 22.00
C PRO A 23 -13.15 -5.52 21.84
N PHE A 24 -13.67 -4.62 22.68
CA PHE A 24 -13.17 -3.25 22.82
C PHE A 24 -12.10 -3.16 23.93
N ILE A 25 -11.11 -2.29 23.76
CA ILE A 25 -10.11 -1.94 24.79
C ILE A 25 -10.29 -0.45 25.12
N CYS A 26 -10.26 -0.12 26.40
CA CYS A 26 -10.45 1.25 26.90
C CYS A 26 -9.13 2.03 26.80
N SER A 27 -9.15 3.23 26.20
CA SER A 27 -8.01 4.15 26.18
C SER A 27 -8.06 5.11 27.37
N VAL A 28 -6.92 5.73 27.71
CA VAL A 28 -6.71 6.65 28.84
C VAL A 28 -7.62 7.90 28.78
N SER A 29 -8.29 8.14 27.64
CA SER A 29 -9.21 9.27 27.41
C SER A 29 -10.70 8.92 27.49
N ASN A 30 -11.08 7.76 28.03
CA ASN A 30 -12.48 7.31 28.15
C ASN A 30 -13.26 7.35 26.81
N THR A 31 -12.58 7.08 25.70
CA THR A 31 -13.21 6.93 24.38
C THR A 31 -13.12 5.46 23.96
N CYS A 32 -14.26 4.76 23.83
CA CYS A 32 -14.31 3.46 23.16
C CYS A 32 -14.09 3.76 21.66
N LEU A 33 -12.85 3.66 21.18
CA LEU A 33 -12.56 3.73 19.75
C LEU A 33 -13.07 2.44 19.10
N GLU A 34 -13.88 2.60 18.05
CA GLU A 34 -14.29 1.47 17.23
C GLU A 34 -13.03 0.81 16.66
N LYS A 35 -12.88 -0.51 16.86
CA LYS A 35 -11.95 -1.25 16.00
C LYS A 35 -12.34 -0.92 14.57
N ALA A 36 -11.42 -0.47 13.73
CA ALA A 36 -11.72 -0.23 12.33
C ALA A 36 -12.32 -1.52 11.74
N VAL A 37 -13.64 -1.58 11.62
CA VAL A 37 -14.34 -2.72 11.03
C VAL A 37 -14.19 -2.55 9.52
N TYR A 38 -13.50 -3.48 8.87
CA TYR A 38 -13.31 -3.48 7.43
C TYR A 38 -14.52 -4.15 6.76
N PRO A 39 -15.46 -3.37 6.17
CA PRO A 39 -16.79 -3.85 5.77
C PRO A 39 -16.79 -4.95 4.70
N ASN A 40 -15.70 -5.16 3.97
CA ASN A 40 -15.64 -6.16 2.90
C ASN A 40 -14.42 -7.09 3.00
N ARG A 41 -14.54 -8.28 2.39
CA ARG A 41 -13.50 -9.32 2.40
C ARG A 41 -12.16 -8.81 1.85
N GLN A 42 -12.18 -7.97 0.82
CA GLN A 42 -10.96 -7.42 0.22
C GLN A 42 -10.17 -6.55 1.21
N GLN A 43 -10.86 -5.68 1.95
CA GLN A 43 -10.22 -4.87 2.98
C GLN A 43 -9.68 -5.69 4.15
N GLN A 44 -10.35 -6.80 4.52
CA GLN A 44 -9.85 -7.74 5.53
C GLN A 44 -8.59 -8.46 5.05
N LEU A 45 -8.58 -8.94 3.81
CA LEU A 45 -7.40 -9.56 3.20
C LEU A 45 -6.24 -8.56 3.10
N GLY A 46 -6.53 -7.30 2.83
CA GLY A 46 -5.53 -6.23 2.76
C GLY A 46 -4.76 -6.02 4.06
N GLN A 47 -5.33 -6.35 5.22
CA GLN A 47 -4.68 -6.07 6.52
C GLN A 47 -3.32 -6.75 6.67
N ARG A 48 -3.07 -7.85 5.95
CA ARG A 48 -1.77 -8.54 5.94
C ARG A 48 -0.63 -7.69 5.36
N TYR A 49 -0.94 -6.67 4.57
CA TYR A 49 0.04 -5.75 4.00
C TYR A 49 0.38 -4.59 4.93
N VAL A 50 -0.46 -4.28 5.93
CA VAL A 50 -0.22 -3.17 6.86
C VAL A 50 1.05 -3.44 7.68
N GLY A 51 1.93 -2.44 7.72
CA GLY A 51 3.23 -2.52 8.40
C GLY A 51 4.35 -1.90 7.59
N ARG A 52 5.59 -2.16 8.02
CA ARG A 52 6.80 -1.70 7.37
C ARG A 52 7.54 -2.88 6.73
N TRP A 53 8.09 -2.66 5.56
CA TRP A 53 8.67 -3.69 4.71
C TRP A 53 9.99 -3.21 4.12
N GLN A 54 11.09 -3.85 4.47
CA GLN A 54 12.43 -3.50 3.97
C GLN A 54 12.76 -4.33 2.73
N LEU A 55 13.22 -3.70 1.65
CA LEU A 55 13.72 -4.44 0.48
C LEU A 55 14.97 -5.24 0.88
N ILE A 56 14.95 -6.56 0.63
CA ILE A 56 16.08 -7.46 0.90
C ILE A 56 16.67 -8.07 -0.37
N GLN A 57 15.87 -8.23 -1.43
CA GLN A 57 16.32 -8.83 -2.69
C GLN A 57 15.53 -8.27 -3.87
N GLN A 58 16.18 -8.15 -5.02
CA GLN A 58 15.54 -7.83 -6.29
C GLN A 58 16.18 -8.62 -7.44
N GLU A 59 15.37 -8.97 -8.42
CA GLU A 59 15.74 -9.75 -9.60
C GLU A 59 15.19 -9.01 -10.83
N ASN A 60 16.02 -8.85 -11.87
CA ASN A 60 15.65 -8.22 -13.15
C ASN A 60 14.99 -6.82 -13.04
N TYR A 61 15.19 -6.12 -11.92
CA TYR A 61 14.53 -4.83 -11.65
C TYR A 61 15.12 -3.68 -12.48
N VAL A 62 16.42 -3.73 -12.76
CA VAL A 62 17.10 -2.78 -13.65
C VAL A 62 16.51 -2.82 -15.06
N GLN A 63 16.30 -4.02 -15.60
CA GLN A 63 15.72 -4.24 -16.91
C GLN A 63 14.26 -3.78 -16.95
N PHE A 64 13.50 -4.03 -15.87
CA PHE A 64 12.16 -3.48 -15.72
C PHE A 64 12.15 -1.94 -15.76
N LEU A 65 13.04 -1.27 -15.03
CA LEU A 65 13.11 0.21 -15.05
C LEU A 65 13.52 0.76 -16.41
N GLN A 66 14.44 0.10 -17.12
CA GLN A 66 14.81 0.47 -18.48
C GLN A 66 13.63 0.32 -19.45
N ALA A 67 12.86 -0.77 -19.31
CA ALA A 67 11.68 -1.02 -20.12
C ALA A 67 10.53 -0.03 -19.83
N GLU A 68 10.42 0.46 -18.60
CA GLU A 68 9.54 1.57 -18.20
C GLU A 68 9.95 2.93 -18.81
N GLY A 69 11.14 3.04 -19.42
CA GLY A 69 11.66 4.29 -19.97
C GLY A 69 12.35 5.18 -18.94
N VAL A 70 12.69 4.65 -17.75
CA VAL A 70 13.45 5.42 -16.75
C VAL A 70 14.85 5.71 -17.29
N ASN A 71 15.31 6.96 -17.11
CA ASN A 71 16.61 7.37 -17.62
C ASN A 71 17.77 6.51 -17.02
N PRO A 72 18.85 6.26 -17.78
CA PRO A 72 19.91 5.32 -17.35
C PRO A 72 20.61 5.69 -16.03
N ILE A 73 20.74 6.98 -15.72
CA ILE A 73 21.38 7.45 -14.48
C ILE A 73 20.50 7.08 -13.27
N SER A 74 19.19 7.33 -13.37
CA SER A 74 18.22 6.95 -12.34
C SER A 74 18.12 5.44 -12.17
N VAL A 75 18.26 4.66 -13.25
CA VAL A 75 18.32 3.19 -13.18
C VAL A 75 19.52 2.71 -12.35
N LEU A 76 20.71 3.27 -12.60
CA LEU A 76 21.92 2.90 -11.85
C LEU A 76 21.79 3.19 -10.35
N LEU A 77 21.22 4.35 -10.01
CA LEU A 77 20.96 4.71 -8.62
C LEU A 77 19.92 3.77 -7.99
N ALA A 78 18.81 3.48 -8.69
CA ALA A 78 17.74 2.63 -8.19
C ALA A 78 18.19 1.20 -7.86
N ASP A 79 19.19 0.67 -8.57
CA ASP A 79 19.73 -0.68 -8.31
C ASP A 79 20.45 -0.78 -6.94
N GLN A 80 21.11 0.30 -6.54
CA GLN A 80 21.89 0.34 -5.29
C GLN A 80 20.99 0.62 -4.07
N LEU A 81 19.84 1.24 -4.28
CA LEU A 81 18.94 1.64 -3.21
C LEU A 81 18.20 0.44 -2.60
N ARG A 82 17.90 0.56 -1.30
CA ARG A 82 17.14 -0.43 -0.53
C ARG A 82 15.94 0.26 0.15
N PRO A 83 14.88 0.59 -0.59
CA PRO A 83 13.69 1.25 -0.04
C PRO A 83 13.04 0.46 1.09
N GLN A 84 12.38 1.21 1.96
CA GLN A 84 11.37 0.73 2.87
C GLN A 84 9.98 1.08 2.33
N ILE A 85 9.03 0.16 2.42
CA ILE A 85 7.62 0.41 2.15
C ILE A 85 6.88 0.50 3.48
N VAL A 86 6.09 1.53 3.67
CA VAL A 86 5.18 1.69 4.81
C VAL A 86 3.75 1.70 4.30
N ILE A 87 2.94 0.75 4.76
CA ILE A 87 1.53 0.62 4.39
C ILE A 87 0.68 0.83 5.63
N THR A 88 -0.26 1.75 5.55
CA THR A 88 -1.28 1.99 6.58
C THR A 88 -2.67 1.95 5.96
N ASN A 89 -3.67 1.61 6.78
CA ASN A 89 -5.05 1.61 6.35
C ASN A 89 -5.98 2.09 7.47
N TYR A 90 -6.73 3.16 7.21
CA TYR A 90 -7.68 3.74 8.14
C TYR A 90 -9.08 3.68 7.52
N GLY A 91 -9.88 2.71 7.96
CA GLY A 91 -11.28 2.57 7.52
C GLY A 91 -11.46 2.44 6.00
N GLY A 92 -10.48 1.89 5.29
CA GLY A 92 -10.51 1.74 3.83
C GLY A 92 -9.70 2.78 3.05
N ASN A 93 -9.29 3.89 3.66
CA ASN A 93 -8.27 4.77 3.08
C ASN A 93 -6.89 4.13 3.29
N TRP A 94 -6.22 3.79 2.19
CA TRP A 94 -4.88 3.23 2.17
C TRP A 94 -3.84 4.32 1.93
N LYS A 95 -2.76 4.28 2.70
CA LYS A 95 -1.54 5.01 2.39
C LYS A 95 -0.40 4.03 2.14
N PHE A 96 0.21 4.11 0.97
CA PHE A 96 1.37 3.32 0.56
C PHE A 96 2.54 4.27 0.32
N VAL A 97 3.56 4.18 1.16
CA VAL A 97 4.73 5.06 1.12
C VAL A 97 5.96 4.23 0.77
N THR A 98 6.70 4.63 -0.27
CA THR A 98 8.04 4.11 -0.54
C THR A 98 9.06 5.14 -0.08
N GLU A 99 9.72 4.83 1.04
CA GLU A 99 10.76 5.64 1.66
C GLU A 99 12.12 5.16 1.16
N VAL A 100 12.92 6.09 0.63
CA VAL A 100 14.31 5.84 0.25
C VAL A 100 15.16 6.90 0.92
N VAL A 101 16.07 6.47 1.79
CA VAL A 101 16.97 7.36 2.53
C VAL A 101 17.73 8.26 1.56
N GLY A 102 17.66 9.58 1.77
CA GLY A 102 18.40 10.57 0.98
C GLY A 102 17.79 10.90 -0.39
N THR A 103 16.56 10.45 -0.69
CA THR A 103 15.88 10.77 -1.95
C THR A 103 14.38 11.06 -1.74
N THR A 104 13.66 11.38 -2.83
CA THR A 104 12.23 11.65 -2.81
C THR A 104 11.43 10.43 -2.32
N THR A 105 10.54 10.67 -1.36
CA THR A 105 9.57 9.67 -0.89
C THR A 105 8.37 9.64 -1.84
N LEU A 106 7.99 8.46 -2.32
CA LEU A 106 6.79 8.28 -3.13
C LEU A 106 5.62 7.91 -2.23
N THR A 107 4.50 8.62 -2.34
CA THR A 107 3.31 8.37 -1.53
C THR A 107 2.08 8.20 -2.40
N TYR A 108 1.32 7.14 -2.16
CA TYR A 108 -0.04 6.97 -2.65
C TYR A 108 -1.03 7.06 -1.51
N ASP A 109 -2.12 7.78 -1.72
CA ASP A 109 -3.26 7.89 -0.83
C ASP A 109 -4.50 7.53 -1.65
N PHE A 110 -5.10 6.37 -1.38
CA PHE A 110 -6.07 5.76 -2.29
C PHE A 110 -7.15 4.96 -1.56
N TYR A 111 -8.29 4.80 -2.24
CA TYR A 111 -9.24 3.73 -1.99
C TYR A 111 -9.05 2.65 -3.04
N LEU A 112 -9.32 1.40 -2.67
CA LEU A 112 -9.31 0.31 -3.64
C LEU A 112 -10.31 0.59 -4.77
N ASP A 113 -9.95 0.17 -5.98
CA ASP A 113 -10.72 0.32 -7.21
C ASP A 113 -11.00 1.80 -7.61
N GLY A 114 -10.27 2.74 -7.01
CA GLY A 114 -10.22 4.13 -7.46
C GLY A 114 -9.25 4.34 -8.63
N ASP A 115 -9.35 5.50 -9.26
CA ASP A 115 -8.46 5.94 -10.35
C ASP A 115 -7.94 7.34 -10.02
N TYR A 116 -6.62 7.50 -10.12
CA TYR A 116 -5.88 8.65 -9.64
C TYR A 116 -4.74 8.98 -10.61
N ILE A 117 -4.17 10.18 -10.51
CA ILE A 117 -3.01 10.58 -11.32
C ILE A 117 -1.77 10.67 -10.42
N GLU A 118 -0.69 10.00 -10.84
CA GLU A 118 0.66 10.12 -10.27
C GLU A 118 1.51 10.96 -11.21
N ASN A 119 2.19 11.97 -10.66
CA ASN A 119 3.24 12.69 -11.37
C ASN A 119 4.59 12.18 -10.87
N THR A 120 5.35 11.54 -11.75
CA THR A 120 6.64 10.97 -11.41
C THR A 120 7.72 12.05 -11.43
N VAL A 121 8.82 11.81 -10.70
CA VAL A 121 9.92 12.79 -10.56
C VAL A 121 10.61 13.09 -11.89
N ASP A 122 10.56 12.14 -12.83
CA ASP A 122 11.07 12.30 -14.20
C ASP A 122 10.08 13.00 -15.15
N GLY A 123 8.96 13.52 -14.64
CA GLY A 123 8.04 14.39 -15.37
C GLY A 123 6.93 13.68 -16.14
N ARG A 124 6.78 12.35 -15.97
CA ARG A 124 5.68 11.60 -16.57
C ARG A 124 4.43 11.70 -15.69
N SER A 125 3.28 11.60 -16.33
CA SER A 125 1.98 11.49 -15.66
C SER A 125 1.34 10.16 -16.01
N LEU A 126 0.94 9.39 -15.00
CA LEU A 126 0.33 8.08 -15.17
C LEU A 126 -0.96 8.02 -14.37
N HIS A 127 -1.98 7.38 -14.91
CA HIS A 127 -3.09 6.90 -14.09
C HIS A 127 -2.58 5.79 -13.18
N TYR A 128 -3.07 5.73 -11.95
CA TYR A 128 -2.84 4.60 -11.07
C TYR A 128 -4.11 4.17 -10.34
N ALA A 129 -4.22 2.86 -10.16
CA ALA A 129 -5.30 2.21 -9.42
C ALA A 129 -4.73 1.06 -8.60
N PHE A 130 -5.25 0.86 -7.40
CA PHE A 130 -4.94 -0.31 -6.59
C PHE A 130 -6.20 -1.15 -6.42
N THR A 131 -6.07 -2.45 -6.64
CA THR A 131 -7.16 -3.42 -6.51
C THR A 131 -6.72 -4.56 -5.60
N MET A 132 -7.69 -5.25 -5.03
CA MET A 132 -7.46 -6.45 -4.24
C MET A 132 -8.11 -7.64 -4.92
N SER A 133 -7.31 -8.61 -5.35
CA SER A 133 -7.83 -9.82 -5.98
C SER A 133 -8.61 -10.68 -4.98
N ARG A 134 -9.35 -11.68 -5.49
CA ARG A 134 -10.15 -12.58 -4.64
C ARG A 134 -9.31 -13.44 -3.69
N ASP A 135 -8.07 -13.75 -4.06
CA ASP A 135 -7.06 -14.44 -3.23
C ASP A 135 -6.21 -13.46 -2.39
N GLY A 136 -6.57 -12.18 -2.40
CA GLY A 136 -6.03 -11.13 -1.55
C GLY A 136 -4.72 -10.54 -2.05
N ARG A 137 -4.35 -10.73 -3.31
CA ARG A 137 -3.18 -10.07 -3.90
C ARG A 137 -3.49 -8.59 -4.10
N LEU A 138 -2.56 -7.74 -3.71
CA LEU A 138 -2.64 -6.30 -3.93
C LEU A 138 -2.03 -5.99 -5.28
N ILE A 139 -2.85 -5.55 -6.23
CA ILE A 139 -2.43 -5.26 -7.60
C ILE A 139 -2.50 -3.76 -7.82
N GLN A 140 -1.37 -3.17 -8.22
CA GLN A 140 -1.31 -1.79 -8.68
C GLN A 140 -1.25 -1.80 -10.20
N TYR A 141 -2.12 -1.03 -10.84
CA TYR A 141 -2.05 -0.71 -12.25
C TYR A 141 -1.50 0.69 -12.39
N ARG A 142 -0.59 0.89 -13.35
CA ARG A 142 -0.19 2.18 -13.86
C ARG A 142 -0.47 2.21 -15.35
N THR A 143 -1.33 3.14 -15.77
CA THR A 143 -1.72 3.29 -17.18
C THR A 143 -1.16 4.61 -17.70
N LYS A 144 -0.55 4.56 -18.88
CA LYS A 144 0.04 5.72 -19.50
C LYS A 144 -0.98 6.78 -19.87
N ILE A 145 -0.59 8.04 -19.73
CA ILE A 145 -1.33 9.19 -20.28
C ILE A 145 -0.68 9.62 -21.60
N ASP A 146 0.65 9.70 -21.65
CA ASP A 146 1.38 9.93 -22.90
C ASP A 146 1.48 8.62 -23.71
N PRO A 147 1.15 8.61 -25.02
CA PRO A 147 1.30 7.43 -25.86
C PRO A 147 2.71 6.85 -25.93
N ASN A 148 3.75 7.67 -25.71
CA ASN A 148 5.16 7.29 -25.71
C ASN A 148 5.60 6.61 -24.41
N ASP A 149 4.82 6.76 -23.34
CA ASP A 149 5.05 6.08 -22.07
C ASP A 149 4.58 4.61 -22.12
N ARG A 150 4.75 3.89 -21.00
CA ARG A 150 4.43 2.48 -20.86
C ARG A 150 3.44 2.25 -19.72
N ASP A 151 2.59 1.24 -19.92
CA ASP A 151 1.76 0.70 -18.85
C ASP A 151 2.60 -0.26 -18.01
N SER A 152 2.35 -0.27 -16.70
CA SER A 152 2.97 -1.23 -15.79
C SER A 152 2.01 -1.78 -14.76
N THR A 153 2.33 -2.98 -14.28
CA THR A 153 1.60 -3.63 -13.19
C THR A 153 2.55 -4.03 -12.07
N PHE A 154 2.06 -3.95 -10.83
CA PHE A 154 2.77 -4.42 -9.66
C PHE A 154 1.85 -5.31 -8.84
N GLU A 155 2.11 -6.61 -8.88
CA GLU A 155 1.35 -7.60 -8.14
C GLU A 155 2.10 -7.98 -6.86
N ARG A 156 1.44 -7.85 -5.71
CA ARG A 156 2.03 -8.11 -4.40
C ARG A 156 1.31 -9.21 -3.66
N TYR A 157 2.04 -10.17 -3.11
CA TYR A 157 1.51 -11.23 -2.25
C TYR A 157 2.39 -11.49 -1.04
N ILE A 158 1.78 -11.91 0.07
CA ILE A 158 2.47 -12.23 1.32
C ILE A 158 2.73 -13.74 1.40
N THR A 159 3.96 -14.11 1.72
CA THR A 159 4.39 -15.49 2.01
C THR A 159 5.19 -15.50 3.30
N GLY A 160 4.58 -15.98 4.39
CA GLY A 160 5.17 -15.90 5.73
C GLY A 160 5.43 -14.45 6.14
N ASP A 161 6.70 -14.13 6.39
CA ASP A 161 7.17 -12.81 6.80
C ASP A 161 7.65 -11.94 5.62
N LYS A 162 7.42 -12.39 4.38
CA LYS A 162 7.88 -11.72 3.16
C LYS A 162 6.72 -11.20 2.33
N MET A 163 6.90 -10.02 1.76
CA MET A 163 6.08 -9.49 0.69
C MET A 163 6.85 -9.64 -0.62
N ILE A 164 6.31 -10.41 -1.56
CA ILE A 164 6.84 -10.52 -2.91
C ILE A 164 6.08 -9.54 -3.80
N CYS A 165 6.81 -8.78 -4.61
CA CYS A 165 6.28 -7.87 -5.61
C CYS A 165 6.80 -8.28 -6.98
N ILE A 166 5.90 -8.63 -7.89
CA ILE A 166 6.19 -8.86 -9.30
C ILE A 166 5.84 -7.58 -10.05
N CYS A 167 6.78 -7.04 -10.82
CA CYS A 167 6.61 -5.84 -11.61
C CYS A 167 6.65 -6.22 -13.08
N GLU A 168 5.72 -5.75 -13.90
CA GLU A 168 5.69 -6.04 -15.33
C GLU A 168 5.47 -4.77 -16.16
N THR A 169 6.22 -4.64 -17.24
CA THR A 169 5.99 -3.62 -18.29
C THR A 169 6.40 -4.19 -19.64
N GLY A 170 5.53 -4.12 -20.66
CA GLY A 170 5.85 -4.57 -22.02
C GLY A 170 6.46 -5.98 -22.12
N GLY A 171 6.05 -6.92 -21.26
CA GLY A 171 6.57 -8.30 -21.20
C GLY A 171 7.89 -8.47 -20.43
N VAL A 172 8.49 -7.39 -19.92
CA VAL A 172 9.66 -7.46 -19.03
C VAL A 172 9.18 -7.58 -17.59
N ILE A 173 9.61 -8.66 -16.92
CA ILE A 173 9.22 -8.98 -15.54
C ILE A 173 10.40 -8.73 -14.60
N GLY A 174 10.19 -7.88 -13.60
CA GLY A 174 11.06 -7.72 -12.43
C GLY A 174 10.43 -8.34 -11.19
N LYS A 175 11.25 -8.66 -10.20
CA LYS A 175 10.79 -9.17 -8.90
C LYS A 175 11.53 -8.50 -7.76
N ARG A 176 10.79 -8.16 -6.70
CA ARG A 176 11.32 -7.57 -5.48
C ARG A 176 10.77 -8.32 -4.27
N ILE A 177 11.63 -8.56 -3.29
CA ILE A 177 11.30 -9.29 -2.06
C ILE A 177 11.56 -8.34 -0.89
N PHE A 178 10.53 -8.13 -0.10
CA PHE A 178 10.58 -7.30 1.09
C PHE A 178 10.36 -8.14 2.35
N GLN A 179 11.12 -7.82 3.40
CA GLN A 179 11.03 -8.41 4.72
C GLN A 179 10.19 -7.52 5.63
N LYS A 180 9.24 -8.10 6.36
CA LYS A 180 8.53 -7.34 7.40
C LYS A 180 9.49 -6.89 8.49
N ILE A 181 9.43 -5.62 8.86
CA ILE A 181 10.24 -5.03 9.94
C ILE A 181 9.30 -4.34 10.93
N GLY A 182 9.37 -4.73 12.20
CA GLY A 182 8.42 -4.27 13.23
C GLY A 182 7.17 -5.15 13.30
#